data_AF-A0A2P8E1C7-F1
#
_entry.id   AF-A0A2P8E1C7-F1
#
_cell.length_a   1.000
_cell.length_b   1.000
_cell.length_c   1.000
_cell.angle_alpha   90.00
_cell.angle_beta   90.00
_cell.angle_gamma   90.00
#
_symmetry.space_group_name_H-M   'P 1'
#
loop_
_entity.id
_entity.type
_entity.pdbx_description
1 polymer ?
#
loop_
_entity_poly.entity_id
_entity_poly.type
_entity_poly.pdbx_seq_one_letter_code
_entity_poly.pdbx_strand_id
1 'polypeptide(L)'
;WKNPEDLTENQRAKLEWIAATSPKLHRAYLLKEGLRHVFKVKGEQGKQALQQWLAWASRSRINVFVVLGRKIRRHLPAIHATLTERMSNAIVESVNTKIRLLTRVAFGFHGPEPLIALTMLNLGGYRPNLPGRT
;
A
#
# COMPACT_ATOMS: atom_id res chain seq x y z
N TRP A 1 -9.03 12.43 -7.44
CA TRP A 1 -8.50 13.79 -7.23
C TRP A 1 -7.04 13.83 -7.64
N LYS A 2 -6.59 14.95 -8.24
CA LYS A 2 -5.19 15.14 -8.66
C LYS A 2 -4.29 15.33 -7.44
N ASN A 3 -2.98 15.07 -7.60
CA ASN A 3 -2.03 15.35 -6.53
C ASN A 3 -1.86 16.86 -6.35
N PRO A 4 -1.47 17.35 -5.15
CA PRO A 4 -1.25 18.77 -4.90
C PRO A 4 -0.34 19.46 -5.93
N GLU A 5 0.69 18.75 -6.39
CA GLU A 5 1.62 19.19 -7.43
C GLU A 5 0.99 19.32 -8.83
N ASP A 6 -0.12 18.62 -9.09
CA ASP A 6 -0.77 18.53 -10.40
C ASP A 6 -2.04 19.41 -10.49
N LEU A 7 -2.30 20.24 -9.47
CA LEU A 7 -3.49 21.09 -9.40
C LEU A 7 -3.34 22.29 -10.32
N THR A 8 -4.39 22.53 -11.12
CA THR A 8 -4.53 23.79 -11.87
C THR A 8 -4.86 24.94 -10.92
N GLU A 9 -4.68 26.17 -11.38
CA GLU A 9 -4.97 27.37 -10.58
C GLU A 9 -6.39 27.38 -10.03
N ASN A 10 -7.39 27.10 -10.89
CA ASN A 10 -8.79 27.00 -10.48
C ASN A 10 -9.04 25.91 -9.42
N GLN A 11 -8.28 24.79 -9.46
CA GLN A 11 -8.40 23.72 -8.47
C GLN A 11 -7.76 24.10 -7.14
N ARG A 12 -6.67 24.88 -7.18
CA ARG A 12 -5.98 25.42 -6.01
C ARG A 12 -6.88 26.44 -5.29
N ALA A 13 -7.46 27.39 -6.04
CA ALA A 13 -8.44 28.35 -5.52
C ALA A 13 -9.66 27.64 -4.89
N LYS A 14 -10.13 26.54 -5.50
CA LYS A 14 -11.22 25.74 -4.93
C LYS A 14 -10.82 25.05 -3.61
N LEU A 15 -9.59 24.57 -3.47
CA LEU A 15 -9.10 24.01 -2.21
C LEU A 15 -8.96 25.08 -1.12
N GLU A 16 -8.51 26.28 -1.47
CA GLU A 16 -8.47 27.42 -0.55
C GLU A 16 -9.87 27.81 -0.08
N TRP A 17 -10.84 27.85 -1.00
CA TRP A 17 -12.24 28.07 -0.64
C TRP A 17 -12.78 26.97 0.29
N ILE A 18 -12.42 25.70 0.06
CA ILE A 18 -12.77 24.59 0.98
C ILE A 18 -12.09 24.78 2.34
N ALA A 19 -10.84 25.28 2.38
CA ALA A 19 -10.13 25.56 3.61
C ALA A 19 -10.86 26.62 4.45
N ALA A 20 -11.36 27.67 3.79
CA ALA A 20 -12.13 28.73 4.44
C ALA A 20 -13.54 28.26 4.88
N THR A 21 -14.22 27.47 4.04
CA THR A 21 -15.65 27.16 4.23
C THR A 21 -15.90 25.87 5.01
N SER A 22 -14.99 24.90 4.94
CA SER A 22 -15.14 23.60 5.60
C SER A 22 -13.81 23.11 6.22
N PRO A 23 -13.45 23.62 7.41
CA PRO A 23 -12.20 23.26 8.08
C PRO A 23 -12.05 21.76 8.34
N LYS A 24 -13.16 21.04 8.58
CA LYS A 24 -13.16 19.59 8.77
C LYS A 24 -12.80 18.85 7.49
N LEU A 25 -13.35 19.26 6.35
CA LEU A 25 -13.05 18.66 5.04
C LEU A 25 -11.61 18.96 4.62
N HIS A 26 -11.15 20.19 4.85
CA HIS A 26 -9.77 20.55 4.59
C HIS A 26 -8.78 19.76 5.45
N ARG A 27 -9.07 19.58 6.75
CA ARG A 27 -8.27 18.71 7.62
C ARG A 27 -8.24 17.26 7.14
N ALA A 28 -9.37 16.72 6.68
CA ALA A 28 -9.43 15.39 6.09
C ALA A 28 -8.55 15.27 4.84
N TYR A 29 -8.59 16.29 3.97
CA TYR A 29 -7.72 16.37 2.81
C TYR A 29 -6.23 16.37 3.20
N LEU A 30 -5.82 17.20 4.15
CA LEU A 30 -4.43 17.25 4.58
C LEU A 30 -3.96 15.94 5.23
N LEU A 31 -4.82 15.25 5.99
CA LEU A 31 -4.52 13.91 6.51
C LEU A 31 -4.32 12.89 5.38
N LYS A 32 -5.13 12.95 4.32
CA LYS A 32 -4.93 12.10 3.14
C LYS A 32 -3.58 12.40 2.47
N GLU A 33 -3.25 13.68 2.25
CA GLU A 33 -1.99 14.04 1.58
C GLU A 33 -0.77 13.74 2.45
N GLY A 34 -0.87 13.94 3.76
CA GLY A 34 0.18 13.56 4.70
C GLY A 34 0.48 12.06 4.66
N LEU A 35 -0.55 11.21 4.55
CA LEU A 35 -0.34 9.77 4.41
C LEU A 35 0.29 9.41 3.07
N ARG A 36 -0.08 10.10 1.98
CA ARG A 36 0.58 9.94 0.67
C ARG A 36 2.07 10.29 0.76
N HIS A 37 2.40 11.38 1.45
CA HIS A 37 3.77 11.84 1.61
C HIS A 37 4.65 10.79 2.30
N VAL A 38 4.16 10.13 3.36
CA VAL A 38 4.85 9.02 4.04
C VAL A 38 5.39 7.98 3.06
N PHE A 39 4.54 7.52 2.13
CA PHE A 39 4.91 6.50 1.15
C PHE A 39 5.70 7.04 -0.05
N LYS A 40 5.73 8.36 -0.25
CA LYS A 40 6.54 9.02 -1.30
C LYS A 40 8.01 9.13 -0.88
N VAL A 41 8.30 9.53 0.37
CA VAL A 41 9.68 9.72 0.85
C VAL A 41 10.40 8.41 1.21
N LYS A 42 9.68 7.41 1.73
CA LYS A 42 10.21 6.09 2.12
C LYS A 42 11.39 6.17 3.13
N GLY A 43 11.96 5.01 3.48
CA GLY A 43 13.07 4.89 4.42
C GLY A 43 12.78 5.42 5.83
N GLU A 44 13.82 5.85 6.53
CA GLU A 44 13.69 6.42 7.88
C GLU A 44 12.87 7.72 7.90
N GLN A 45 13.00 8.55 6.87
CA GLN A 45 12.18 9.76 6.71
C GLN A 45 10.68 9.40 6.63
N GLY A 46 10.33 8.35 5.89
CA GLY A 46 8.97 7.82 5.81
C GLY A 46 8.47 7.30 7.15
N LYS A 47 9.31 6.59 7.92
CA LYS A 47 8.94 6.11 9.26
C LYS A 47 8.68 7.27 10.23
N GLN A 48 9.54 8.30 10.23
CA GLN A 48 9.34 9.51 11.03
C GLN A 48 8.08 10.27 10.61
N ALA A 49 7.85 10.45 9.31
CA ALA A 49 6.64 11.05 8.79
C ALA A 49 5.39 10.24 9.19
N LEU A 50 5.46 8.92 9.19
CA LEU A 50 4.37 8.04 9.60
C LEU A 50 4.05 8.22 11.09
N GLN A 51 5.08 8.32 11.94
CA GLN A 51 4.91 8.57 13.37
C GLN A 51 4.20 9.90 13.62
N GLN A 52 4.64 10.97 12.95
CA GLN A 52 4.00 12.30 13.05
C GLN A 52 2.56 12.26 12.54
N TRP A 53 2.33 11.58 11.41
CA TRP A 53 1.01 11.40 10.85
C TRP A 53 0.07 10.64 11.80
N LEU A 54 0.54 9.55 12.43
CA LEU A 54 -0.23 8.78 13.40
C LEU A 54 -0.60 9.60 14.65
N ALA A 55 0.33 10.44 15.12
CA ALA A 55 0.07 11.37 16.21
C ALA A 55 -1.01 12.38 15.82
N TRP A 56 -0.95 12.92 14.60
CA TRP A 56 -1.96 13.87 14.11
C TRP A 56 -3.33 13.23 13.87
N ALA A 57 -3.37 12.08 13.20
CA ALA A 57 -4.59 11.33 12.91
C ALA A 57 -5.36 11.00 14.20
N SER A 58 -4.66 10.61 15.26
CA SER A 58 -5.28 10.31 16.56
C SER A 58 -5.95 11.52 17.24
N ARG A 59 -5.44 12.74 16.99
CA ARG A 59 -5.96 14.00 17.57
C ARG A 59 -6.87 14.77 16.62
N SER A 60 -7.09 14.27 15.40
CA SER A 60 -7.83 14.97 14.34
C SER A 60 -9.31 15.20 14.63
N ARG A 61 -9.89 14.41 15.55
CA ARG A 61 -11.34 14.29 15.80
C ARG A 61 -12.15 13.86 14.57
N ILE A 62 -11.51 13.20 13.60
CA ILE A 62 -12.16 12.61 12.43
C ILE A 62 -12.10 11.08 12.58
N ASN A 63 -13.23 10.47 12.95
CA ASN A 63 -13.29 9.06 13.36
C ASN A 63 -12.66 8.11 12.33
N VAL A 64 -12.90 8.34 11.03
CA VAL A 64 -12.32 7.53 9.94
C VAL A 64 -10.78 7.48 10.01
N PHE A 65 -10.12 8.61 10.25
CA PHE A 65 -8.65 8.66 10.38
C PHE A 65 -8.16 8.11 11.71
N VAL A 66 -8.92 8.26 12.80
CA VAL A 66 -8.60 7.65 14.09
C VAL A 66 -8.60 6.12 13.98
N VAL A 67 -9.65 5.54 13.36
CA VAL A 67 -9.77 4.10 13.11
C VAL A 67 -8.67 3.62 12.16
N LEU A 68 -8.39 4.36 11.08
CA LEU A 68 -7.30 4.05 10.17
C LEU A 68 -5.94 4.05 10.89
N GLY A 69 -5.67 5.06 11.71
CA GLY A 69 -4.44 5.15 12.51
C GLY A 69 -4.28 3.97 13.47
N ARG A 70 -5.37 3.51 14.11
CA ARG A 70 -5.35 2.28 14.93
C ARG A 70 -5.04 1.04 14.09
N LYS A 71 -5.60 0.93 12.88
CA LYS A 71 -5.31 -0.19 11.97
C LYS A 71 -3.84 -0.19 11.53
N ILE A 72 -3.31 0.97 11.15
CA ILE A 72 -1.90 1.14 10.78
C ILE A 72 -0.98 0.74 11.95
N ARG A 73 -1.27 1.17 13.19
CA ARG A 73 -0.48 0.76 14.37
C ARG A 73 -0.43 -0.77 14.56
N ARG A 74 -1.53 -1.47 14.32
CA ARG A 74 -1.57 -2.96 14.40
C ARG A 74 -0.67 -3.65 13.39
N HIS A 75 -0.41 -3.00 12.25
CA HIS A 75 0.43 -3.53 11.17
C HIS A 75 1.75 -2.75 11.02
N LEU A 76 2.15 -2.00 12.05
CA LEU A 76 3.30 -1.08 11.97
C LEU A 76 4.61 -1.77 11.57
N PRO A 77 4.94 -2.99 12.06
CA PRO A 77 6.15 -3.69 11.63
C PRO A 77 6.18 -3.96 10.12
N ALA A 78 5.06 -4.45 9.55
CA ALA A 78 4.94 -4.70 8.12
C ALA A 78 5.01 -3.40 7.32
N ILE A 79 4.35 -2.33 7.78
CA ILE A 79 4.39 -1.03 7.11
C ILE A 79 5.81 -0.44 7.13
N HIS A 80 6.54 -0.55 8.25
CA HIS A 80 7.95 -0.15 8.32
C HIS A 80 8.82 -0.95 7.35
N ALA A 81 8.59 -2.27 7.22
CA ALA A 81 9.26 -3.08 6.21
C ALA A 81 8.98 -2.55 4.80
N THR A 82 7.72 -2.25 4.45
CA THR A 82 7.38 -1.66 3.13
C THR A 82 8.00 -0.28 2.88
N LEU A 83 8.30 0.49 3.93
CA LEU A 83 8.99 1.78 3.79
C LEU A 83 10.50 1.60 3.59
N THR A 84 11.08 0.55 4.16
CA THR A 84 12.49 0.19 3.96
C THR A 84 12.72 -0.53 2.63
N GLU A 85 11.79 -1.39 2.24
CA GLU A 85 11.85 -2.15 1.00
C GLU A 85 11.49 -1.28 -0.21
N ARG A 86 12.26 -1.44 -1.30
CA ARG A 86 11.98 -0.75 -2.57
C ARG A 86 10.93 -1.47 -3.42
N MET A 87 10.34 -2.56 -2.93
CA MET A 87 9.34 -3.31 -3.68
C MET A 87 8.13 -2.42 -3.96
N SER A 88 7.87 -2.19 -5.23
CA SER A 88 6.65 -1.49 -5.63
C SER A 88 5.47 -2.44 -5.49
N ASN A 89 4.29 -1.90 -5.18
CA ASN A 89 3.05 -2.67 -5.26
C ASN A 89 2.89 -3.32 -6.64
N ALA A 90 3.47 -2.76 -7.71
CA ALA A 90 3.44 -3.37 -9.03
C ALA A 90 4.05 -4.78 -9.07
N ILE A 91 5.15 -5.04 -8.34
CA ILE A 91 5.73 -6.38 -8.26
C ILE A 91 4.78 -7.32 -7.52
N VAL A 92 4.25 -6.90 -6.37
CA VAL A 92 3.29 -7.70 -5.57
C VAL A 92 2.02 -7.99 -6.38
N GLU A 93 1.47 -7.00 -7.08
CA GLU A 93 0.29 -7.16 -7.94
C GLU A 93 0.57 -8.07 -9.14
N SER A 94 1.77 -7.98 -9.73
CA SER A 94 2.17 -8.89 -10.81
C SER A 94 2.24 -10.33 -10.33
N VAL A 95 2.77 -10.57 -9.12
CA VAL A 95 2.81 -11.88 -8.47
C VAL A 95 1.39 -12.36 -8.16
N ASN A 96 0.56 -11.54 -7.54
CA ASN A 96 -0.84 -11.86 -7.22
C ASN A 96 -1.66 -12.20 -8.47
N THR A 97 -1.42 -11.50 -9.58
CA THR A 97 -2.08 -11.77 -10.86
C THR A 97 -1.65 -13.13 -11.41
N LYS A 98 -0.35 -13.47 -11.34
CA LYS A 98 0.15 -14.80 -11.75
C LYS A 98 -0.38 -15.91 -10.85
N ILE A 99 -0.43 -15.71 -9.53
CA ILE A 99 -1.02 -16.69 -8.60
C ILE A 99 -2.49 -16.95 -8.95
N ARG A 100 -3.28 -15.89 -9.20
CA ARG A 100 -4.69 -16.04 -9.63
C ARG A 100 -4.84 -16.85 -10.93
N LEU A 101 -3.93 -16.68 -11.89
CA LEU A 101 -3.90 -17.50 -13.10
C LEU A 101 -3.60 -18.97 -12.77
N LEU A 102 -2.56 -19.23 -11.96
CA LEU A 102 -2.21 -20.59 -11.54
C LEU A 102 -3.33 -21.27 -10.77
N THR A 103 -4.05 -20.54 -9.90
CA THR A 103 -5.24 -21.06 -9.23
C THR A 103 -6.33 -21.50 -10.20
N ARG A 104 -6.53 -20.75 -11.30
CA ARG A 104 -7.49 -21.13 -12.35
C ARG A 104 -7.05 -22.36 -13.14
N VAL A 105 -5.75 -22.47 -13.43
CA VAL A 105 -5.16 -23.65 -14.08
C VAL A 105 -5.27 -24.89 -13.18
N ALA A 106 -5.14 -24.70 -11.87
CA ALA A 106 -5.24 -25.77 -10.88
C ALA A 106 -6.67 -26.26 -10.60
N PHE A 107 -7.69 -25.70 -11.26
CA PHE A 107 -9.04 -26.26 -11.17
C PHE A 107 -9.06 -27.70 -11.71
N GLY A 108 -9.57 -28.62 -10.90
CA GLY A 108 -9.56 -30.06 -11.19
C GLY A 108 -8.44 -30.84 -10.48
N PHE A 109 -7.54 -30.17 -9.76
CA PHE A 109 -6.56 -30.86 -8.91
C PHE A 109 -7.21 -31.37 -7.61
N HIS A 110 -6.80 -32.57 -7.19
CA HIS A 110 -7.19 -33.16 -5.92
C HIS A 110 -6.32 -32.58 -4.79
N GLY A 111 -6.66 -31.38 -4.32
CA GLY A 111 -6.00 -30.72 -3.19
C GLY A 111 -5.12 -29.51 -3.57
N PRO A 112 -4.66 -28.74 -2.57
CA PRO A 112 -3.86 -27.53 -2.78
C PRO A 112 -2.38 -27.79 -3.11
N GLU A 113 -1.87 -28.99 -2.85
CA GLU A 113 -0.45 -29.35 -2.98
C GLU A 113 0.07 -29.13 -4.41
N PRO A 114 -0.65 -29.53 -5.48
CA PRO A 114 -0.18 -29.32 -6.85
C PRO A 114 -0.18 -27.83 -7.24
N LEU A 115 -1.12 -27.02 -6.72
CA LEU A 115 -1.10 -25.56 -6.91
C LEU A 115 0.11 -24.92 -6.22
N ILE A 116 0.42 -25.34 -4.99
CA ILE A 116 1.59 -24.85 -4.25
C ILE A 116 2.88 -25.20 -5.02
N ALA A 117 3.02 -26.44 -5.49
CA ALA A 117 4.17 -26.87 -6.28
C ALA A 117 4.31 -26.05 -7.57
N LEU A 118 3.21 -25.85 -8.31
CA LEU A 118 3.20 -25.07 -9.55
C LEU A 118 3.58 -23.60 -9.29
N THR A 119 3.13 -23.03 -8.18
CA THR A 119 3.46 -21.67 -7.75
C THR A 119 4.93 -21.54 -7.39
N MET A 120 5.49 -22.49 -6.63
CA MET A 120 6.92 -22.52 -6.27
C MET A 120 7.83 -22.66 -7.49
N LEU A 121 7.44 -23.49 -8.47
CA LEU A 121 8.16 -23.65 -9.74
C LEU A 121 8.15 -22.38 -10.59
N ASN A 122 7.00 -21.70 -10.69
CA ASN A 122 6.85 -20.54 -11.57
C ASN A 122 7.34 -19.22 -10.95
N LEU A 123 7.24 -19.08 -9.63
CA LEU A 123 7.43 -17.80 -8.93
C LEU A 123 8.49 -17.87 -7.81
N GLY A 124 8.73 -19.05 -7.25
CA GLY A 124 9.62 -19.23 -6.09
C GLY A 124 11.10 -19.39 -6.45
N GLY A 125 11.46 -19.40 -7.74
CA GLY A 125 12.83 -19.63 -8.20
C GLY A 125 13.37 -21.03 -7.91
N TYR A 126 12.50 -21.95 -7.49
CA TYR A 126 12.85 -23.34 -7.19
C TYR A 126 13.34 -24.03 -8.47
N ARG A 127 14.56 -24.59 -8.41
CA ARG A 127 15.17 -25.33 -9.51
C ARG A 127 15.10 -26.82 -9.18
N PRO A 128 14.03 -27.54 -9.57
CA PRO A 128 13.98 -28.97 -9.36
C PRO A 128 15.08 -29.64 -10.19
N ASN A 129 15.67 -30.71 -9.64
CA ASN A 129 16.52 -31.58 -10.44
C ASN A 129 15.63 -32.29 -11.47
N LEU A 130 15.81 -31.95 -12.74
CA LEU A 130 15.04 -32.53 -13.83
C LEU A 130 15.58 -33.92 -14.14
N PRO A 131 14.72 -34.96 -14.24
CA PRO A 131 15.16 -36.28 -14.63
C PRO A 131 15.71 -36.24 -16.06
N GLY A 132 16.89 -36.85 -16.27
CA GLY A 132 17.52 -36.98 -17.59
C GLY A 132 18.45 -35.83 -18.02
N ARG A 133 18.79 -34.89 -17.12
CA ARG A 133 19.89 -33.94 -17.32
C ARG A 133 20.94 -34.15 -16.23
N THR A 134 21.86 -35.09 -16.46
CA THR A 134 23.18 -35.15 -15.82
C THR A 134 24.18 -34.37 -16.66
#